data_AF-A0A2P2KYX0-F1
#
_entry.id   AF-A0A2P2KYX0-F1
#
_cell.length_a   1.000
_cell.length_b   1.000
_cell.length_c   1.000
_cell.angle_alpha   90.00
_cell.angle_beta   90.00
_cell.angle_gamma   90.00
#
_symmetry.space_group_name_H-M   'P 1'
#
loop_
_entity.id
_entity.type
_entity.pdbx_description
1 polymer ?
#
loop_
_entity_poly.entity_id
_entity_poly.type
_entity_poly.pdbx_seq_one_letter_code
_entity_poly.pdbx_strand_id
1 'polypeptide(L)'
;MVLGPSSSRLIVANSIFVKSVEVRDDDQKGVLLYGFSEKPELSLESNWSTRSYMIVASYSRKGFSLWLNKGSRIHVRWETQTSTLDQLQVVMIKGERKYETLLPISTNYAKTLNLSEPINGKEAEYTIEEDDKYYIGLLNTNPKNIIMSMSVNVTSKMYDLSKARNMCSTIRGSCRLKLPFPNTQYFVVTTPDNVRPHSIFPTVSIFSHPK
;
A
#
# COMPACT_ATOMS: atom_id res chain seq x y z
N MET A 1 -4.91 10.97 0.11
CA MET A 1 -3.81 10.03 -0.27
C MET A 1 -4.08 8.71 0.43
N VAL A 2 -3.56 7.57 -0.04
CA VAL A 2 -3.85 6.27 0.58
C VAL A 2 -2.53 5.62 1.00
N LEU A 3 -2.33 5.46 2.31
CA LEU A 3 -1.16 4.78 2.88
C LEU A 3 -1.58 3.42 3.44
N GLY A 4 -0.71 2.43 3.28
CA GLY A 4 -0.85 1.14 3.96
C GLY A 4 -0.34 1.19 5.40
N PRO A 5 -0.47 0.09 6.17
CA PRO A 5 0.28 -0.10 7.41
C PRO A 5 1.79 -0.01 7.16
N SER A 6 2.54 0.45 8.16
CA SER A 6 4.01 0.53 8.12
C SER A 6 4.54 1.10 6.80
N SER A 7 3.92 2.18 6.35
CA SER A 7 4.22 2.83 5.08
C SER A 7 4.84 4.19 5.34
N SER A 8 5.69 4.64 4.42
CA SER A 8 6.22 5.99 4.45
C SER A 8 6.17 6.59 3.05
N ARG A 9 5.94 7.90 2.96
CA ARG A 9 5.94 8.61 1.69
C ARG A 9 6.71 9.91 1.81
N LEU A 10 7.65 10.10 0.89
CA LEU A 10 8.39 11.35 0.74
C LEU A 10 7.56 12.39 0.00
N ILE A 11 7.60 13.62 0.50
CA ILE A 11 7.03 14.81 -0.09
C ILE A 11 8.16 15.83 -0.18
N VAL A 12 8.39 16.36 -1.37
CA VAL A 12 9.39 17.40 -1.61
C VAL A 12 8.68 18.72 -1.80
N ALA A 13 9.07 19.74 -1.06
CA ALA A 13 8.46 21.06 -1.14
C ALA A 13 9.53 22.16 -1.11
N ASN A 14 9.34 23.16 -1.97
CA ASN A 14 10.25 24.30 -2.06
C ASN A 14 9.66 25.47 -1.27
N SER A 15 10.43 26.00 -0.31
CA SER A 15 9.99 27.10 0.55
C SER A 15 9.67 28.39 -0.21
N ILE A 16 10.18 28.56 -1.44
CA ILE A 16 9.85 29.70 -2.32
C ILE A 16 8.33 29.76 -2.54
N PHE A 17 7.70 28.62 -2.82
CA PHE A 17 6.29 28.55 -3.17
C PHE A 17 5.43 28.08 -2.01
N VAL A 18 5.98 27.22 -1.14
CA VAL A 18 5.25 26.53 -0.09
C VAL A 18 5.60 27.11 1.27
N LYS A 19 4.58 27.50 2.03
CA LYS A 19 4.71 28.01 3.41
C LYS A 19 4.72 26.88 4.44
N SER A 20 3.88 25.87 4.23
CA SER A 20 3.73 24.75 5.17
C SER A 20 3.09 23.53 4.53
N VAL A 21 3.41 22.36 5.08
CA VAL A 21 2.74 21.08 4.79
C VAL A 21 1.87 20.71 6.00
N GLU A 22 0.63 20.34 5.74
CA GLU A 22 -0.32 19.84 6.75
C GLU A 22 -0.78 18.44 6.38
N VAL A 23 -0.83 17.56 7.37
CA VAL A 23 -1.39 16.22 7.27
C VAL A 23 -2.57 16.11 8.22
N ARG A 24 -3.67 15.62 7.68
CA ARG A 24 -4.85 15.20 8.44
C ARG A 24 -5.01 13.70 8.28
N ASP A 25 -5.53 13.08 9.32
CA ASP A 25 -5.75 11.65 9.38
C ASP A 25 -7.23 11.43 9.64
N ASP A 26 -7.95 11.16 8.55
CA ASP A 26 -9.40 11.06 8.56
C ASP A 26 -9.86 9.83 9.37
N ASP A 27 -8.99 8.82 9.50
CA ASP A 27 -9.25 7.57 10.23
C ASP A 27 -8.76 7.59 11.69
N GLN A 28 -8.16 8.71 12.14
CA GLN A 28 -7.60 8.91 13.48
C GLN A 28 -6.67 7.76 13.93
N LYS A 29 -5.83 7.27 13.02
CA LYS A 29 -4.88 6.18 13.26
C LYS A 29 -3.51 6.61 13.79
N GLY A 30 -3.24 7.91 13.82
CA GLY A 30 -2.01 8.48 14.36
C GLY A 30 -0.87 8.55 13.35
N VAL A 31 -1.15 9.10 12.17
CA VAL A 31 -0.14 9.44 11.15
C VAL A 31 0.89 10.43 11.71
N LEU A 32 2.15 10.25 11.32
CA LEU A 32 3.26 11.12 11.72
C LEU A 32 3.80 11.86 10.50
N LEU A 33 4.21 13.11 10.68
CA LEU A 33 4.90 13.92 9.69
C LEU A 33 6.26 14.32 10.24
N TYR A 34 7.32 14.04 9.48
CA TYR A 34 8.70 14.37 9.81
C TYR A 34 9.23 15.39 8.80
N GLY A 35 10.01 16.38 9.25
CA GLY A 35 10.68 17.35 8.39
C GLY A 35 12.20 17.19 8.39
N PHE A 36 12.79 17.31 7.21
CA PHE A 36 14.23 17.16 6.96
C PHE A 36 14.71 18.25 6.01
N SER A 37 15.98 18.63 6.15
CA SER A 37 16.64 19.54 5.22
C SER A 37 17.46 18.86 4.14
N GLU A 38 17.77 17.57 4.34
CA GLU A 38 18.37 16.70 3.33
C GLU A 38 17.41 15.57 3.02
N LYS A 39 17.52 14.99 1.82
CA LYS A 39 16.66 13.88 1.43
C LYS A 39 16.98 12.66 2.31
N PRO A 40 16.01 12.12 3.07
CA PRO A 40 16.24 10.93 3.86
C PRO A 40 16.46 9.71 2.95
N GLU A 41 17.23 8.74 3.44
CA GLU A 41 17.52 7.49 2.73
C GLU A 41 16.34 6.52 2.84
N LEU A 42 16.06 5.78 1.76
CA LEU A 42 15.05 4.71 1.74
C LEU A 42 15.70 3.37 2.11
N SER A 43 16.04 3.20 3.39
CA SER A 43 16.88 2.09 3.86
C SER A 43 16.19 1.14 4.84
N LEU A 44 15.11 1.56 5.49
CA LEU A 44 14.42 0.75 6.49
C LEU A 44 13.45 -0.25 5.83
N GLU A 45 13.17 -1.34 6.54
CA GLU A 45 12.16 -2.33 6.16
C GLU A 45 11.21 -2.58 7.33
N SER A 46 9.92 -2.71 7.02
CA SER A 46 8.91 -3.16 7.97
C SER A 46 7.98 -4.16 7.31
N ASN A 47 7.53 -5.16 8.07
CA ASN A 47 6.70 -6.25 7.57
C ASN A 47 5.29 -6.13 8.14
N TRP A 48 4.30 -6.24 7.26
CA TRP A 48 2.90 -6.36 7.66
C TRP A 48 2.19 -7.41 6.82
N SER A 49 1.13 -7.97 7.39
CA SER A 49 0.31 -8.96 6.71
C SER A 49 -1.17 -8.73 6.95
N THR A 50 -1.97 -9.19 6.00
CA THR A 50 -3.43 -9.18 6.09
C THR A 50 -3.98 -10.46 5.53
N ARG A 51 -5.09 -10.92 6.13
CA ARG A 51 -5.92 -11.96 5.56
C ARG A 51 -7.35 -11.45 5.47
N SER A 52 -7.96 -11.60 4.31
CA SER A 52 -9.34 -11.18 4.07
C SER A 52 -10.14 -12.30 3.42
N TYR A 53 -11.38 -12.43 3.87
CA TYR A 53 -12.38 -13.26 3.22
C TYR A 53 -13.17 -12.38 2.26
N MET A 54 -13.22 -12.75 0.99
CA MET A 54 -13.79 -11.91 -0.07
C MET A 54 -14.74 -12.69 -0.96
N ILE A 55 -15.85 -12.04 -1.29
CA ILE A 55 -16.73 -12.42 -2.39
C ILE A 55 -16.40 -11.52 -3.57
N VAL A 56 -15.94 -12.11 -4.67
CA VAL A 56 -15.65 -11.42 -5.94
C VAL A 56 -16.80 -11.73 -6.89
N ALA A 57 -17.52 -10.69 -7.33
CA ALA A 57 -18.66 -10.88 -8.21
C ALA A 57 -18.22 -11.42 -9.57
N SER A 58 -19.15 -12.02 -10.31
CA SER A 58 -18.91 -12.48 -11.67
C SER A 58 -18.29 -11.37 -12.55
N TYR A 59 -17.29 -11.74 -13.37
CA TYR A 59 -16.62 -10.85 -14.32
C TYR A 59 -16.15 -9.52 -13.73
N SER A 60 -15.80 -9.51 -12.45
CA SER A 60 -15.44 -8.31 -11.71
C SER A 60 -14.11 -8.45 -11.01
N ARG A 61 -13.59 -7.32 -10.51
CA ARG A 61 -12.39 -7.30 -9.66
C ARG A 61 -12.69 -6.78 -8.28
N LYS A 62 -11.95 -7.27 -7.29
CA LYS A 62 -12.01 -6.78 -5.91
C LYS A 62 -10.63 -6.77 -5.29
N GLY A 63 -10.34 -5.76 -4.49
CA GLY A 63 -9.01 -5.51 -3.96
C GLY A 63 -8.95 -4.17 -3.23
N PHE A 64 -7.73 -3.72 -2.93
CA PHE A 64 -7.46 -2.49 -2.21
C PHE A 64 -6.26 -1.76 -2.82
N SER A 65 -6.13 -0.47 -2.52
CA SER A 65 -4.99 0.32 -2.97
C SER A 65 -4.17 0.83 -1.79
N LEU A 66 -2.86 0.91 -1.98
CA LEU A 66 -1.94 1.52 -1.03
C LEU A 66 -0.71 2.09 -1.74
N TRP A 67 -0.05 3.05 -1.10
CA TRP A 67 1.26 3.55 -1.52
C TRP A 67 2.37 2.57 -1.14
N LEU A 68 3.27 2.30 -2.09
CA LEU A 68 4.47 1.51 -1.87
C LEU A 68 5.70 2.21 -2.46
N ASN A 69 6.80 2.13 -1.74
CA ASN A 69 8.08 2.62 -2.24
C ASN A 69 8.81 1.51 -3.01
N LYS A 70 9.67 1.92 -3.94
CA LYS A 70 10.61 1.08 -4.67
C LYS A 70 11.37 0.16 -3.71
N GLY A 71 11.53 -1.09 -4.11
CA GLY A 71 12.18 -2.15 -3.36
C GLY A 71 11.29 -2.83 -2.32
N SER A 72 10.04 -2.37 -2.13
CA SER A 72 9.06 -3.13 -1.34
C SER A 72 8.73 -4.44 -2.05
N ARG A 73 8.47 -5.50 -1.29
CA ARG A 73 8.10 -6.81 -1.81
C ARG A 73 6.71 -7.19 -1.35
N ILE A 74 5.90 -7.73 -2.24
CA ILE A 74 4.56 -8.22 -1.97
C ILE A 74 4.54 -9.71 -2.23
N HIS A 75 4.05 -10.47 -1.26
CA HIS A 75 3.73 -11.87 -1.40
C HIS A 75 2.23 -12.08 -1.20
N VAL A 76 1.54 -12.49 -2.26
CA VAL A 76 0.09 -12.73 -2.28
C VAL A 76 -0.15 -14.22 -2.31
N ARG A 77 -1.05 -14.70 -1.46
CA ARG A 77 -1.56 -16.07 -1.47
C ARG A 77 -3.08 -16.05 -1.50
N TRP A 78 -3.70 -16.84 -2.36
CA TRP A 78 -5.15 -16.91 -2.45
C TRP A 78 -5.64 -18.35 -2.58
N GLU A 79 -6.75 -18.64 -1.91
CA GLU A 79 -7.27 -19.99 -1.72
C GLU A 79 -8.77 -20.04 -2.00
N THR A 80 -9.19 -20.96 -2.88
CA THR A 80 -10.59 -21.24 -3.18
C THR A 80 -10.77 -22.70 -3.63
N GLN A 81 -12.00 -23.07 -4.01
CA GLN A 81 -12.29 -24.38 -4.60
C GLN A 81 -11.46 -24.60 -5.87
N THR A 82 -10.87 -25.80 -5.99
CA THR A 82 -9.91 -26.10 -7.07
C THR A 82 -10.48 -25.84 -8.48
N SER A 83 -11.78 -26.05 -8.71
CA SER A 83 -12.40 -25.80 -10.02
C SER A 83 -12.45 -24.33 -10.45
N THR A 84 -12.36 -23.39 -9.51
CA THR A 84 -12.48 -21.95 -9.78
C THR A 84 -11.14 -21.20 -9.72
N LEU A 85 -10.07 -21.89 -9.31
CA LEU A 85 -8.73 -21.33 -9.09
C LEU A 85 -8.04 -20.84 -10.38
N ASP A 86 -8.37 -21.42 -11.54
CA ASP A 86 -7.83 -21.01 -12.85
C ASP A 86 -8.60 -19.84 -13.48
N GLN A 87 -9.77 -19.51 -12.92
CA GLN A 87 -10.63 -18.40 -13.35
C GLN A 87 -10.45 -17.17 -12.46
N LEU A 88 -9.48 -17.23 -11.55
CA LEU A 88 -9.05 -16.11 -10.72
C LEU A 88 -7.64 -15.71 -11.11
N GLN A 89 -7.47 -14.42 -11.36
CA GLN A 89 -6.17 -13.84 -11.66
C GLN A 89 -5.86 -12.80 -10.59
N VAL A 90 -4.65 -12.86 -10.01
CA VAL A 90 -4.17 -11.75 -9.19
C VAL A 90 -3.71 -10.64 -10.13
N VAL A 91 -4.19 -9.44 -9.86
CA VAL A 91 -3.90 -8.26 -10.66
C VAL A 91 -3.25 -7.20 -9.79
N MET A 92 -2.21 -6.59 -10.32
CA MET A 92 -1.58 -5.42 -9.76
C MET A 92 -1.70 -4.25 -10.75
N ILE A 93 -2.13 -3.09 -10.26
CA ILE A 93 -2.30 -1.91 -11.10
C ILE A 93 -1.55 -0.76 -10.46
N LYS A 94 -0.56 -0.24 -11.18
CA LYS A 94 0.22 0.92 -10.77
C LYS A 94 -0.46 2.21 -11.24
N GLY A 95 -0.63 3.16 -10.33
CA GLY A 95 -1.24 4.45 -10.58
C GLY A 95 -2.66 4.29 -11.16
N GLU A 96 -3.01 5.14 -12.13
CA GLU A 96 -4.33 5.10 -12.79
C GLU A 96 -4.34 4.28 -14.10
N ARG A 97 -3.19 3.88 -14.66
CA ARG A 97 -3.12 3.44 -16.07
C ARG A 97 -2.14 2.29 -16.41
N LYS A 98 -1.45 1.66 -15.46
CA LYS A 98 -0.55 0.52 -15.75
C LYS A 98 -1.07 -0.77 -15.12
N TYR A 99 -1.40 -1.76 -15.95
CA TYR A 99 -1.99 -3.04 -15.55
C TYR A 99 -0.99 -4.18 -15.71
N GLU A 100 -0.83 -4.99 -14.67
CA GLU A 100 0.02 -6.18 -14.66
C GLU A 100 -0.75 -7.36 -14.03
N THR A 101 -0.77 -8.50 -14.73
CA THR A 101 -1.29 -9.76 -14.17
C THR A 101 -0.13 -10.51 -13.51
N LEU A 102 -0.30 -10.89 -12.24
CA LEU A 102 0.70 -11.68 -11.53
C LEU A 102 0.52 -13.17 -11.83
N LEU A 103 1.60 -13.82 -12.24
CA LEU A 103 1.60 -15.25 -12.52
C LEU A 103 1.88 -16.03 -11.22
N PRO A 104 1.14 -17.12 -10.97
CA PRO A 104 1.37 -17.95 -9.80
C PRO A 104 2.71 -18.69 -9.93
N ILE A 105 3.39 -18.89 -8.80
CA ILE A 105 4.58 -19.73 -8.71
C ILE A 105 4.14 -21.18 -8.98
N SER A 106 4.63 -21.79 -10.06
CA SER A 106 4.17 -23.12 -10.47
C SER A 106 4.59 -24.18 -9.46
N THR A 107 3.62 -24.89 -8.90
CA THR A 107 3.84 -26.14 -8.20
C THR A 107 3.05 -27.23 -8.95
N ASN A 108 3.75 -28.23 -9.48
CA ASN A 108 3.16 -29.35 -10.23
C ASN A 108 2.18 -30.11 -9.33
N TYR A 109 0.91 -30.22 -9.72
CA TYR A 109 -0.05 -31.04 -8.98
C TYR A 109 -0.99 -31.86 -9.87
N ALA A 110 -1.12 -33.14 -9.49
CA ALA A 110 -1.97 -34.14 -10.10
C ALA A 110 -3.41 -34.03 -9.57
N LYS A 111 -4.39 -34.13 -10.49
CA LYS A 111 -5.82 -34.00 -10.21
C LYS A 111 -6.40 -35.36 -9.77
N THR A 112 -6.88 -35.46 -8.54
CA THR A 112 -7.72 -36.58 -8.07
C THR A 112 -9.16 -36.09 -7.87
N LEU A 113 -10.12 -36.84 -8.42
CA LEU A 113 -11.56 -36.55 -8.33
C LEU A 113 -12.10 -37.04 -6.98
N ASN A 114 -12.38 -36.13 -6.05
CA ASN A 114 -13.12 -36.39 -4.81
C ASN A 114 -14.38 -35.51 -4.74
N LEU A 115 -15.44 -36.03 -4.11
CA LEU A 115 -16.81 -35.50 -4.08
C LEU A 115 -16.98 -34.22 -3.21
N SER A 116 -15.94 -33.80 -2.50
CA SER A 116 -15.78 -32.44 -1.97
C SER A 116 -14.55 -31.83 -2.65
N GLU A 117 -14.74 -30.72 -3.37
CA GLU A 117 -13.61 -30.08 -4.04
C GLU A 117 -12.61 -29.57 -2.99
N PRO A 118 -11.33 -29.98 -3.07
CA PRO A 118 -10.33 -29.48 -2.14
C PRO A 118 -10.17 -27.97 -2.32
N ILE A 119 -10.02 -27.27 -1.20
CA ILE A 119 -9.56 -25.88 -1.21
C ILE A 119 -8.08 -25.92 -1.53
N ASN A 120 -7.69 -25.30 -2.64
CA ASN A 120 -6.29 -25.20 -3.05
C ASN A 120 -5.85 -23.75 -3.12
N GLY A 121 -4.55 -23.51 -2.96
CA GLY A 121 -3.93 -22.20 -2.94
C GLY A 121 -2.99 -21.97 -4.10
N LYS A 122 -2.93 -20.73 -4.58
CA LYS A 122 -1.85 -20.21 -5.43
C LYS A 122 -1.17 -19.06 -4.71
N GLU A 123 0.08 -18.82 -5.05
CA GLU A 123 0.87 -17.71 -4.53
C GLU A 123 1.68 -17.03 -5.62
N ALA A 124 1.93 -15.75 -5.44
CA ALA A 124 2.71 -14.91 -6.34
C ALA A 124 3.52 -13.90 -5.54
N GLU A 125 4.73 -13.62 -5.98
CA GLU A 125 5.61 -12.59 -5.43
C GLU A 125 5.85 -11.49 -6.45
N TYR A 126 5.94 -10.25 -5.99
CA TYR A 126 6.22 -9.10 -6.82
C TYR A 126 7.08 -8.06 -6.09
N THR A 127 8.06 -7.50 -6.81
CA THR A 127 8.94 -6.44 -6.32
C THR A 127 8.52 -5.11 -6.91
N ILE A 128 8.35 -4.11 -6.05
CA ILE A 128 7.97 -2.75 -6.45
C ILE A 128 9.15 -2.05 -7.09
N GLU A 129 9.04 -1.74 -8.38
CA GLU A 129 10.12 -1.09 -9.14
C GLU A 129 10.17 0.44 -8.99
N GLU A 130 9.05 1.06 -8.64
CA GLU A 130 8.92 2.52 -8.57
C GLU A 130 7.99 2.94 -7.42
N ASP A 131 8.23 4.13 -6.86
CA ASP A 131 7.37 4.71 -5.83
C ASP A 131 6.02 5.12 -6.42
N ASP A 132 4.91 4.45 -6.06
CA ASP A 132 3.58 4.81 -6.54
C ASP A 132 2.45 4.23 -5.65
N LYS A 133 1.22 4.58 -5.99
CA LYS A 133 0.01 3.90 -5.54
C LYS A 133 -0.16 2.63 -6.36
N TYR A 134 -0.29 1.50 -5.67
CA TYR A 134 -0.58 0.20 -6.26
C TYR A 134 -1.94 -0.28 -5.80
N TYR A 135 -2.75 -0.76 -6.73
CA TYR A 135 -3.93 -1.56 -6.46
C TYR A 135 -3.55 -3.03 -6.53
N ILE A 136 -3.90 -3.79 -5.49
CA ILE A 136 -3.69 -5.22 -5.39
C ILE A 136 -5.07 -5.86 -5.26
N GLY A 137 -5.37 -6.81 -6.13
CA GLY A 137 -6.67 -7.46 -6.11
C GLY A 137 -6.74 -8.73 -6.93
N LEU A 138 -7.96 -9.24 -7.04
CA LEU A 138 -8.30 -10.43 -7.80
C LEU A 138 -9.32 -10.06 -8.86
N LEU A 139 -9.11 -10.58 -10.07
CA LEU A 139 -10.04 -10.55 -11.19
C LEU A 139 -10.72 -11.92 -11.29
N ASN A 140 -12.05 -11.93 -11.19
CA ASN A 140 -12.87 -13.10 -11.42
C ASN A 140 -13.31 -13.14 -12.89
N THR A 141 -12.87 -14.15 -13.64
CA THR A 141 -13.28 -14.38 -15.03
C THR A 141 -14.41 -15.43 -15.15
N ASN A 142 -14.97 -15.89 -14.03
CA ASN A 142 -16.09 -16.84 -13.97
C ASN A 142 -17.45 -16.09 -14.04
N PRO A 143 -18.48 -16.66 -14.69
CA PRO A 143 -19.87 -16.19 -14.65
C PRO A 143 -20.56 -16.23 -13.28
N LYS A 144 -19.95 -16.84 -12.27
CA LYS A 144 -20.47 -16.96 -10.89
C LYS A 144 -19.64 -16.12 -9.93
N ASN A 145 -20.27 -15.75 -8.83
CA ASN A 145 -19.57 -15.15 -7.70
C ASN A 145 -18.66 -16.21 -7.05
N ILE A 146 -17.41 -15.85 -6.80
CA ILE A 146 -16.46 -16.73 -6.12
C ILE A 146 -16.22 -16.21 -4.72
N ILE A 147 -16.26 -17.12 -3.76
CA ILE A 147 -15.91 -16.86 -2.37
C ILE A 147 -14.53 -17.45 -2.11
N MET A 148 -13.65 -16.69 -1.49
CA MET A 148 -12.27 -17.08 -1.31
C MET A 148 -11.59 -16.38 -0.13
N SER A 149 -10.40 -16.86 0.23
CA SER A 149 -9.52 -16.17 1.18
C SER A 149 -8.25 -15.68 0.47
N MET A 150 -7.88 -14.42 0.72
CA MET A 150 -6.66 -13.80 0.20
C MET A 150 -5.82 -13.33 1.37
N SER A 151 -4.56 -13.75 1.38
CA SER A 151 -3.53 -13.30 2.29
C SER A 151 -2.50 -12.47 1.52
N VAL A 152 -2.14 -11.31 2.05
CA VAL A 152 -1.11 -10.44 1.48
C VAL A 152 -0.09 -10.15 2.56
N ASN A 153 1.17 -10.47 2.29
CA ASN A 153 2.32 -10.11 3.12
C ASN A 153 3.13 -9.08 2.36
N VAL A 154 3.53 -8.01 3.03
CA VAL A 154 4.31 -6.94 2.42
C VAL A 154 5.51 -6.63 3.28
N THR A 155 6.68 -6.68 2.65
CA THR A 155 7.91 -6.07 3.17
C THR A 155 8.00 -4.67 2.59
N SER A 156 7.64 -3.67 3.38
CA SER A 156 7.58 -2.27 2.98
C SER A 156 8.95 -1.61 3.15
N LYS A 157 9.45 -0.96 2.10
CA LYS A 157 10.60 -0.05 2.19
C LYS A 157 10.19 1.27 2.81
N MET A 158 10.93 1.72 3.81
CA MET A 158 10.65 2.95 4.55
C MET A 158 11.85 3.91 4.60
N TYR A 159 11.56 5.20 4.67
CA TYR A 159 12.57 6.24 4.84
C TYR A 159 13.14 6.21 6.26
N ASP A 160 14.46 6.37 6.38
CA ASP A 160 15.14 6.56 7.67
C ASP A 160 14.76 7.91 8.27
N LEU A 161 14.25 7.86 9.50
CA LEU A 161 13.72 9.00 10.23
C LEU A 161 14.74 9.58 11.22
N SER A 162 15.91 8.96 11.38
CA SER A 162 16.93 9.31 12.38
C SER A 162 17.41 10.76 12.30
N LYS A 163 17.47 11.32 11.09
CA LYS A 163 17.94 12.69 10.81
C LYS A 163 16.81 13.74 10.78
N ALA A 164 15.61 13.41 11.23
CA ALA A 164 14.49 14.35 11.24
C ALA A 164 14.77 15.53 12.20
N ARG A 165 14.51 16.76 11.75
CA ARG A 165 14.70 17.98 12.56
C ARG A 165 13.49 18.28 13.44
N ASN A 166 12.31 17.93 12.96
CA ASN A 166 11.05 18.12 13.65
C ASN A 166 10.05 17.03 13.27
N MET A 167 9.07 16.80 14.13
CA MET A 167 7.96 15.91 13.86
C MET A 167 6.66 16.43 14.48
N CYS A 168 5.53 16.03 13.93
CA CYS A 168 4.24 16.10 14.62
C CYS A 168 3.38 14.87 14.32
N SER A 169 2.32 14.71 15.10
CA SER A 169 1.39 13.59 15.03
C SER A 169 -0.03 14.08 14.83
N THR A 170 -0.84 13.30 14.10
CA THR A 170 -2.26 13.56 13.91
C THR A 170 -3.16 13.09 15.07
N ILE A 171 -2.60 12.46 16.12
CA ILE A 171 -3.37 11.95 17.28
C ILE A 171 -4.20 13.06 17.95
N ARG A 172 -3.72 14.31 17.92
CA ARG A 172 -4.38 15.48 18.52
C ARG A 172 -4.98 16.44 17.48
N GLY A 173 -5.27 15.96 16.27
CA GLY A 173 -5.84 16.76 15.18
C GLY A 173 -4.91 16.87 13.97
N SER A 174 -5.00 17.96 13.20
CA SER A 174 -4.11 18.17 12.05
C SER A 174 -2.66 18.40 12.49
N CYS A 175 -1.71 17.81 11.79
CA CYS A 175 -0.28 18.00 12.01
C CYS A 175 0.30 18.89 10.91
N ARG A 176 0.86 20.05 11.29
CA ARG A 176 1.37 21.05 10.35
C ARG A 176 2.81 21.44 10.65
N LEU A 177 3.67 21.32 9.64
CA LEU A 177 5.06 21.77 9.70
C LEU A 177 5.29 22.94 8.74
N LYS A 178 5.97 23.99 9.22
CA LYS A 178 6.36 25.16 8.41
C LYS A 178 7.67 24.87 7.67
N LEU A 179 7.83 25.49 6.50
CA LEU A 179 9.07 25.41 5.74
C LEU A 179 9.96 26.61 6.08
N PRO A 180 11.14 26.40 6.67
CA PRO A 180 12.12 27.49 6.83
C PRO A 180 12.66 27.91 5.45
N PHE A 181 12.70 29.21 5.22
CA PHE A 181 13.18 29.84 3.99
C PHE A 181 14.69 30.13 4.06
N PRO A 182 15.43 30.19 2.93
CA PRO A 182 15.16 29.63 1.60
C PRO A 182 15.80 28.24 1.47
N ASN A 183 15.03 27.16 1.34
CA ASN A 183 15.57 25.82 1.04
C ASN A 183 14.49 24.86 0.53
N THR A 184 14.89 23.91 -0.32
CA THR A 184 14.09 22.69 -0.56
C THR A 184 14.04 21.90 0.75
N GLN A 185 12.83 21.57 1.19
CA GLN A 185 12.60 20.77 2.38
C GLN A 185 11.96 19.45 1.99
N TYR A 186 12.29 18.43 2.77
CA TYR A 186 11.80 17.07 2.59
C TYR A 186 10.90 16.72 3.76
N PHE A 187 9.76 16.13 3.46
CA PHE A 187 8.81 15.70 4.46
C PHE A 187 8.50 14.23 4.28
N VAL A 188 8.46 13.47 5.36
CA VAL A 188 8.07 12.06 5.32
C VAL A 188 6.79 11.90 6.13
N VAL A 189 5.74 11.40 5.48
CA VAL A 189 4.50 10.98 6.13
C VAL A 189 4.64 9.50 6.44
N THR A 190 4.42 9.07 7.69
CA THR A 190 4.47 7.66 8.09
C THR A 190 3.20 7.22 8.79
N THR A 191 2.89 5.93 8.65
CA THR A 191 1.79 5.26 9.33
C THR A 191 2.32 4.32 10.40
N PRO A 192 1.65 4.18 11.55
CA PRO A 192 2.08 3.27 12.60
C PRO A 192 1.87 1.80 12.22
N ASP A 193 2.64 0.92 12.87
CA ASP A 193 2.61 -0.53 12.61
C ASP A 193 1.30 -1.20 13.07
N ASN A 194 0.61 -0.63 14.06
CA ASN A 194 -0.52 -1.25 14.74
C ASN A 194 -1.87 -1.05 14.04
N VAL A 195 -1.87 -0.57 12.79
CA VAL A 195 -3.11 -0.27 12.08
C VAL A 195 -3.56 -1.49 11.30
N ARG A 196 -4.80 -1.93 11.53
CA ARG A 196 -5.42 -2.98 10.71
C ARG A 196 -5.28 -2.61 9.23
N PRO A 197 -5.08 -3.57 8.33
CA PRO A 197 -4.80 -3.39 6.90
C PRO A 197 -5.95 -2.78 6.07
N HIS A 198 -6.93 -2.15 6.71
CA HIS A 198 -7.75 -1.16 6.04
C HIS A 198 -6.85 0.05 5.77
N SER A 199 -6.79 0.43 4.49
CA SER A 199 -6.10 1.62 4.00
C SER A 199 -6.31 2.81 4.94
N ILE A 200 -5.22 3.47 5.35
CA ILE A 200 -5.28 4.73 6.06
C ILE A 200 -5.41 5.82 4.99
N PHE A 201 -6.34 6.74 5.19
CA PHE A 201 -6.58 7.85 4.29
C PHE A 201 -6.05 9.14 4.90
N PRO A 202 -4.72 9.39 4.86
CA PRO A 202 -4.22 10.71 5.20
C PRO A 202 -4.54 11.68 4.07
N THR A 203 -5.02 12.85 4.47
CA THR A 203 -5.18 14.00 3.59
C THR A 203 -4.00 14.93 3.79
N VAL A 204 -3.17 15.10 2.75
CA VAL A 204 -2.02 16.00 2.76
C VAL A 204 -2.37 17.28 2.02
N SER A 205 -2.27 18.41 2.69
CA SER A 205 -2.52 19.75 2.14
C SER A 205 -1.21 20.55 2.10
N ILE A 206 -0.94 21.18 0.95
CA ILE A 206 0.23 22.03 0.73
C ILE A 206 -0.27 23.47 0.65
N PHE A 207 0.19 24.32 1.58
CA PHE A 207 -0.21 25.73 1.63
C PHE A 207 0.88 26.61 1.02
N SER A 208 0.52 27.37 0.00
CA SER A 208 1.41 28.33 -0.67
C SER A 208 1.44 29.69 0.02
N HIS A 209 2.46 30.49 -0.30
CA HIS A 209 2.44 31.91 0.04
C HIS A 209 1.28 32.61 -0.69
N PRO A 210 0.60 33.59 -0.05
CA PRO A 210 -0.34 34.46 -0.76
C PRO A 210 0.41 35.23 -1.85
N LYS A 211 -0.22 35.36 -3.02
CA LYS A 211 0.29 36.20 -4.11
C LYS A 211 0.28 37.67 -3.72
#